data_AF-A0A1I3L2F2-F1
#
_entry.id   AF-A0A1I3L2F2-F1
#
_cell.length_a   1.000
_cell.length_b   1.000
_cell.length_c   1.000
_cell.angle_alpha   90.00
_cell.angle_beta   90.00
_cell.angle_gamma   90.00
#
_symmetry.space_group_name_H-M   'P 1'
#
loop_
_entity.id
_entity.type
_entity.pdbx_description
1 polymer ?
#
loop_
_entity_poly.entity_id
_entity_poly.type
_entity_poly.pdbx_seq_one_letter_code
_entity_poly.pdbx_strand_id
1 'polypeptide(L)'
;MTQAQDIPAWCLNFQLKLMAALDAAWKSIEATNDPAAIRQARDKARAIGDLAAMARKVALILPTPRGKPQLAETAAAGLHAAQGVANVREMLMASRAAAAPVDTPVAAPVAAQAEHARRALDKLKAKGRRGRL
;
A
#
# COMPACT_ATOMS: atom_id res chain seq x y z
N MET A 1 -1.70 2.90 -19.74
CA MET A 1 -2.95 2.76 -18.95
C MET A 1 -2.56 2.84 -17.49
N THR A 2 -2.92 3.89 -16.74
CA THR A 2 -2.72 3.90 -15.26
C THR A 2 -3.36 5.08 -14.52
N GLN A 3 -3.63 6.22 -15.18
CA GLN A 3 -4.15 7.41 -14.48
C GLN A 3 -5.41 7.14 -13.64
N ALA A 4 -6.31 6.27 -14.10
CA ALA A 4 -7.53 5.90 -13.39
C ALA A 4 -7.28 5.06 -12.12
N GLN A 5 -6.17 4.31 -12.06
CA GLN A 5 -5.77 3.50 -10.90
C GLN A 5 -4.96 4.31 -9.87
N ASP A 6 -4.27 5.36 -10.33
CA ASP A 6 -3.47 6.24 -9.47
C ASP A 6 -4.33 7.11 -8.53
N ILE A 7 -5.57 7.43 -8.96
CA ILE A 7 -6.50 8.28 -8.20
C ILE A 7 -7.01 7.60 -6.91
N PRO A 8 -7.53 6.35 -6.92
CA PRO A 8 -7.88 5.63 -5.69
C PRO A 8 -6.71 5.51 -4.71
N ALA A 9 -5.50 5.23 -5.20
CA ALA A 9 -4.30 5.13 -4.38
C ALA A 9 -3.93 6.49 -3.75
N TRP A 10 -4.04 7.59 -4.50
CA TRP A 10 -3.83 8.94 -3.98
C TRP A 10 -4.85 9.30 -2.90
N CYS A 11 -6.14 9.04 -3.14
CA CYS A 11 -7.21 9.30 -2.16
C CYS A 11 -6.96 8.54 -0.83
N LEU A 12 -6.60 7.26 -0.91
CA LEU A 12 -6.29 6.45 0.27
C LEU A 12 -5.07 7.01 1.04
N ASN A 13 -3.97 7.29 0.34
CA ASN A 13 -2.78 7.86 0.96
C ASN A 13 -3.05 9.22 1.60
N PHE A 14 -3.89 10.04 0.98
CA PHE A 14 -4.31 11.32 1.54
C PHE A 14 -5.16 11.16 2.79
N GLN A 15 -6.13 10.23 2.79
CA GLN A 15 -6.94 9.91 3.97
C GLN A 15 -6.07 9.45 5.16
N LEU A 16 -5.10 8.56 4.92
CA LEU A 16 -4.17 8.12 5.95
C LEU A 16 -3.37 9.27 6.58
N LYS A 17 -2.92 10.23 5.76
CA LYS A 17 -2.22 11.43 6.25
C LYS A 17 -3.12 12.31 7.11
N LEU A 18 -4.38 12.50 6.71
CA LEU A 18 -5.34 13.30 7.49
C LEU A 18 -5.64 12.64 8.84
N MET A 19 -5.85 11.32 8.86
CA MET A 19 -6.07 10.57 10.10
C MET A 19 -4.87 10.69 11.05
N ALA A 20 -3.65 10.44 10.54
CA ALA A 20 -2.43 10.57 11.35
C ALA A 20 -2.23 12.00 11.90
N ALA A 21 -2.62 13.03 11.14
CA ALA A 21 -2.53 14.40 11.57
C ALA A 21 -3.55 14.76 12.67
N LEU A 22 -4.76 14.18 12.62
CA LEU A 22 -5.75 14.31 13.70
C LEU A 22 -5.30 13.59 14.97
N ASP A 23 -4.76 12.38 14.85
CA ASP A 23 -4.19 11.65 16.00
C ASP A 23 -3.05 12.44 16.65
N ALA A 24 -2.19 13.07 15.85
CA ALA A 24 -1.13 13.93 16.37
C ALA A 24 -1.67 15.18 17.07
N ALA A 25 -2.74 15.79 16.54
CA ALA A 25 -3.40 16.92 17.19
C ALA A 25 -4.04 16.51 18.52
N TRP A 26 -4.68 15.34 18.58
CA TRP A 26 -5.25 14.78 19.79
C TRP A 26 -4.19 14.53 20.86
N LYS A 27 -3.08 13.86 20.51
CA LYS A 27 -1.94 13.64 21.41
C LYS A 27 -1.34 14.95 21.94
N SER A 28 -1.29 15.99 21.11
CA SER A 28 -0.82 17.31 21.54
C SER A 28 -1.72 17.95 22.60
N ILE A 29 -3.03 17.70 22.54
CA ILE A 29 -4.00 18.20 23.53
C ILE A 29 -3.87 17.41 24.84
N GLU A 30 -3.69 16.09 24.76
CA GLU A 30 -3.51 15.25 25.96
C GLU A 30 -2.19 15.53 26.70
N ALA A 31 -1.14 15.89 25.97
CA ALA A 31 0.20 16.08 26.53
C ALA A 31 0.41 17.44 27.23
N THR A 32 -0.54 18.38 27.13
CA THR A 32 -0.34 19.74 27.63
C THR A 32 -1.60 20.30 28.30
N ASN A 33 -1.40 21.11 29.34
CA ASN A 33 -2.46 21.88 30.00
C ASN A 33 -2.39 23.38 29.66
N ASP A 34 -1.49 23.77 28.75
CA ASP A 34 -1.43 25.15 28.28
C ASP A 34 -2.64 25.46 27.36
N PRO A 35 -3.49 26.44 27.71
CA PRO A 35 -4.64 26.81 26.89
C PRO A 35 -4.25 27.34 25.50
N ALA A 36 -3.07 27.92 25.32
CA ALA A 36 -2.63 28.40 24.01
C ALA A 36 -2.28 27.23 23.08
N ALA A 37 -1.51 26.25 23.57
CA ALA A 37 -1.18 25.04 22.83
C ALA A 37 -2.42 24.21 22.46
N ILE A 38 -3.42 24.12 23.34
CA ILE A 38 -4.70 23.45 23.04
C ILE A 38 -5.45 24.16 21.89
N ARG A 39 -5.48 25.51 21.88
CA ARG A 39 -6.10 26.27 20.79
C ARG A 39 -5.37 26.03 19.47
N GLN A 40 -4.05 26.07 19.47
CA GLN A 40 -3.24 25.80 18.27
C GLN A 40 -3.49 24.39 17.71
N ALA A 41 -3.57 23.37 18.57
CA ALA A 41 -3.88 22.01 18.15
C ALA A 41 -5.29 21.90 17.53
N ARG A 42 -6.28 22.61 18.09
CA ARG A 42 -7.64 22.70 17.53
C ARG A 42 -7.68 23.43 16.19
N ASP A 43 -6.95 24.53 16.06
CA ASP A 43 -6.86 25.28 14.80
C ASP A 43 -6.22 24.43 13.69
N LYS A 44 -5.19 23.65 14.04
CA LYS A 44 -4.61 22.65 13.14
C LYS A 44 -5.63 21.58 12.73
N ALA A 45 -6.40 21.04 13.68
CA ALA A 45 -7.47 20.10 13.37
C ALA A 45 -8.53 20.70 12.44
N ARG A 46 -8.85 22.00 12.60
CA ARG A 46 -9.77 22.70 11.71
C ARG A 46 -9.23 22.82 10.29
N ALA A 47 -7.97 23.21 10.13
CA ALA A 47 -7.31 23.31 8.83
C ALA A 47 -7.24 21.95 8.10
N ILE A 48 -7.04 20.85 8.84
CA ILE A 48 -7.11 19.48 8.29
C ILE A 48 -8.50 19.18 7.71
N GLY A 49 -9.57 19.59 8.41
CA GLY A 49 -10.94 19.47 7.92
C GLY A 49 -11.20 20.26 6.62
N ASP A 50 -10.69 21.48 6.53
CA ASP A 50 -10.85 22.32 5.34
C ASP A 50 -10.10 21.73 4.12
N LEU A 51 -8.89 21.20 4.35
CA LEU A 51 -8.13 20.46 3.33
C LEU A 51 -8.86 19.20 2.85
N ALA A 52 -9.48 18.45 3.76
CA ALA A 52 -10.28 17.27 3.42
C ALA A 52 -11.48 17.64 2.54
N ALA A 53 -12.16 18.77 2.85
CA ALA A 53 -13.27 19.25 2.05
C ALA A 53 -12.84 19.64 0.62
N MET A 54 -11.67 20.28 0.46
CA MET A 54 -11.14 20.59 -0.88
C MET A 54 -10.72 19.33 -1.65
N ALA A 55 -10.06 18.37 -1.00
CA ALA A 55 -9.69 17.12 -1.63
C ALA A 55 -10.90 16.34 -2.14
N ARG A 56 -12.04 16.39 -1.41
CA ARG A 56 -13.31 15.82 -1.88
C ARG A 56 -13.81 16.47 -3.16
N LYS A 57 -13.69 17.80 -3.28
CA LYS A 57 -14.04 18.50 -4.53
C LYS A 57 -13.15 18.03 -5.69
N VAL A 58 -11.84 17.92 -5.47
CA VAL A 58 -10.90 17.42 -6.50
C VAL A 58 -11.22 15.99 -6.92
N ALA A 59 -11.51 15.11 -5.98
CA ALA A 59 -11.88 13.73 -6.27
C ALA A 59 -13.18 13.63 -7.08
N LEU A 60 -14.13 14.56 -6.89
CA LEU A 60 -15.40 14.61 -7.61
C LEU A 60 -15.31 15.25 -9.01
N ILE A 61 -14.25 16.01 -9.32
CA ILE A 61 -14.02 16.59 -10.66
C ILE A 61 -13.70 15.50 -11.69
N LEU A 62 -13.12 14.40 -11.25
CA LEU A 62 -12.77 13.29 -12.12
C LEU A 62 -14.02 12.49 -12.48
N PRO A 63 -14.14 12.00 -13.73
CA PRO A 63 -15.28 11.18 -14.13
C PRO A 63 -15.37 9.98 -13.21
N THR A 64 -16.37 9.99 -12.34
CA THR A 64 -16.78 8.78 -11.62
C THR A 64 -17.29 7.82 -12.68
N PRO A 65 -16.79 6.58 -12.77
CA PRO A 65 -17.35 5.61 -13.71
C PRO A 65 -18.86 5.56 -13.48
N ARG A 66 -19.63 5.92 -14.52
CA ARG A 66 -21.09 6.00 -14.45
C ARG A 66 -21.64 4.60 -14.23
N GLY A 67 -21.95 4.33 -12.98
CA GLY A 67 -22.67 3.17 -12.47
C GLY A 67 -22.69 3.34 -10.97
N LYS A 68 -23.86 3.22 -10.33
CA LYS A 68 -23.88 3.01 -8.87
C LYS A 68 -23.42 1.57 -8.68
N PRO A 69 -22.20 1.27 -8.18
CA PRO A 69 -22.09 0.02 -7.45
C PRO A 69 -23.05 0.19 -6.26
N GLN A 70 -23.99 -0.73 -6.09
CA GLN A 70 -24.82 -0.70 -4.90
C GLN A 70 -23.88 -0.68 -3.68
N LEU A 71 -24.24 0.05 -2.63
CA LEU A 71 -23.42 0.12 -1.42
C LEU A 71 -23.12 -1.30 -0.89
N ALA A 72 -24.07 -2.23 -1.11
CA ALA A 72 -23.92 -3.66 -0.88
C ALA A 72 -22.85 -4.33 -1.76
N GLU A 73 -22.79 -4.03 -3.06
CA GLU A 73 -21.76 -4.53 -3.98
C GLU A 73 -20.37 -3.98 -3.65
N THR A 74 -20.30 -2.71 -3.25
CA THR A 74 -19.03 -2.08 -2.83
C THR A 74 -18.54 -2.66 -1.50
N ALA A 75 -19.46 -2.86 -0.55
CA ALA A 75 -19.17 -3.50 0.72
C ALA A 75 -18.79 -4.98 0.54
N ALA A 76 -19.46 -5.71 -0.34
CA ALA A 76 -19.15 -7.10 -0.67
C ALA A 76 -17.78 -7.20 -1.35
N ALA A 77 -17.49 -6.34 -2.34
CA ALA A 77 -16.17 -6.28 -2.98
C ALA A 77 -15.06 -5.93 -1.96
N GLY A 78 -15.33 -4.99 -1.05
CA GLY A 78 -14.41 -4.65 0.05
C GLY A 78 -14.18 -5.82 1.01
N LEU A 79 -15.24 -6.55 1.37
CA LEU A 79 -15.16 -7.72 2.25
C LEU A 79 -14.41 -8.88 1.57
N HIS A 80 -14.65 -9.13 0.29
CA HIS A 80 -13.91 -10.13 -0.49
C HIS A 80 -12.44 -9.77 -0.66
N ALA A 81 -12.12 -8.50 -0.86
CA ALA A 81 -10.73 -8.04 -0.90
C ALA A 81 -10.04 -8.22 0.46
N ALA A 82 -10.72 -7.90 1.57
CA ALA A 82 -10.19 -8.11 2.91
C ALA A 82 -10.01 -9.61 3.23
N GLN A 83 -10.96 -10.46 2.84
CA GLN A 83 -10.85 -11.92 2.93
C GLN A 83 -9.70 -12.47 2.09
N GLY A 84 -9.49 -11.95 0.87
CA GLY A 84 -8.36 -12.32 0.03
C GLY A 84 -7.02 -11.99 0.68
N VAL A 85 -6.89 -10.81 1.29
CA VAL A 85 -5.68 -10.40 2.03
C VAL A 85 -5.49 -11.26 3.29
N ALA A 86 -6.56 -11.59 4.01
CA ALA A 86 -6.51 -12.50 5.16
C ALA A 86 -6.04 -13.90 4.75
N ASN A 87 -6.61 -14.46 3.68
CA ASN A 87 -6.23 -15.77 3.15
C ASN A 87 -4.77 -15.78 2.67
N VAL A 88 -4.30 -14.74 1.97
CA VAL A 88 -2.89 -14.63 1.56
C VAL A 88 -1.97 -14.54 2.78
N ARG A 89 -2.37 -13.80 3.82
CA ARG A 89 -1.63 -13.73 5.07
C ARG A 89 -1.60 -15.09 5.78
N GLU A 90 -2.71 -15.82 5.82
CA GLU A 90 -2.77 -17.18 6.36
C GLU A 90 -1.90 -18.14 5.57
N MET A 91 -1.94 -18.10 4.23
CA MET A 91 -1.07 -18.89 3.38
C MET A 91 0.41 -18.56 3.63
N LEU A 92 0.75 -17.29 3.83
CA LEU A 92 2.12 -16.87 4.14
C LEU A 92 2.57 -17.37 5.53
N MET A 93 1.68 -17.31 6.53
CA MET A 93 1.98 -17.80 7.88
C MET A 93 2.02 -19.33 7.93
N ALA A 94 1.16 -20.03 7.20
CA ALA A 94 1.19 -21.48 7.03
C ALA A 94 2.45 -21.93 6.29
N SER A 95 2.87 -21.20 5.25
CA SER A 95 4.13 -21.45 4.53
C SER A 95 5.34 -21.23 5.44
N ARG A 96 5.26 -20.26 6.36
CA ARG A 96 6.30 -20.01 7.37
C ARG A 96 6.33 -21.06 8.48
N ALA A 97 5.18 -21.61 8.86
CA ALA A 97 5.07 -22.72 9.81
C ALA A 97 5.57 -24.05 9.19
N ALA A 98 5.31 -24.27 7.90
CA ALA A 98 5.87 -25.41 7.13
C ALA A 98 7.38 -25.28 6.89
N ALA A 99 7.96 -24.08 7.07
CA ALA A 99 9.40 -23.82 7.01
C ALA A 99 10.10 -23.92 8.38
N ALA A 100 9.46 -24.49 9.41
CA ALA A 100 10.16 -24.95 10.60
C ALA A 100 11.22 -25.99 10.20
N PRO A 101 12.44 -25.96 10.76
CA PRO A 101 13.57 -26.71 10.22
C PRO A 101 13.36 -28.20 10.47
N VAL A 102 12.98 -28.93 9.43
CA VAL A 102 13.18 -30.37 9.38
C VAL A 102 14.58 -30.56 8.80
N ASP A 103 15.53 -30.95 9.64
CA ASP A 103 16.89 -31.34 9.25
C ASP A 103 16.83 -32.44 8.18
N THR A 104 16.83 -32.06 6.90
CA THR A 104 17.11 -32.93 5.75
C THR A 104 17.60 -32.09 4.57
N PRO A 105 18.67 -32.51 3.85
CA PRO A 105 19.41 -31.62 2.95
C PRO A 105 18.70 -31.45 1.60
N VAL A 106 17.93 -30.39 1.43
CA VAL A 106 17.36 -29.99 0.12
C VAL A 106 18.35 -29.06 -0.61
N ALA A 107 19.50 -29.59 -1.00
CA ALA A 107 20.53 -28.84 -1.74
C ALA A 107 20.30 -28.81 -3.26
N ALA A 108 19.35 -29.59 -3.80
CA ALA A 108 19.21 -29.81 -5.23
C ALA A 108 18.55 -28.66 -6.05
N PRO A 109 17.46 -27.99 -5.60
CA PRO A 109 16.75 -27.05 -6.48
C PRO A 109 17.46 -25.68 -6.62
N VAL A 110 18.22 -25.25 -5.60
CA VAL A 110 18.93 -23.96 -5.61
C VAL A 110 20.14 -24.01 -6.55
N ALA A 111 20.83 -25.15 -6.63
CA ALA A 111 21.95 -25.35 -7.54
C ALA A 111 21.52 -25.28 -9.02
N ALA A 112 20.37 -25.86 -9.36
CA ALA A 112 19.82 -25.81 -10.71
C ALA A 112 19.39 -24.39 -11.12
N GLN A 113 18.84 -23.60 -10.18
CA GLN A 113 18.43 -22.23 -10.43
C GLN A 113 19.64 -21.28 -10.59
N ALA A 114 20.71 -21.50 -9.82
CA ALA A 114 21.96 -20.76 -9.95
C ALA A 114 22.66 -21.01 -11.31
N GLU A 115 22.62 -22.25 -11.80
CA GLU A 115 23.15 -22.64 -13.11
C GLU A 115 22.40 -21.94 -14.27
N HIS A 116 21.07 -21.86 -14.17
CA HIS A 116 20.23 -21.18 -15.18
C HIS A 116 20.49 -19.68 -15.22
N ALA A 117 20.64 -19.05 -14.05
CA ALA A 117 20.93 -17.62 -13.92
C ALA A 117 22.31 -17.26 -14.51
N ARG A 118 23.33 -18.10 -14.30
CA ARG A 118 24.68 -17.92 -14.87
C ARG A 118 24.65 -17.96 -16.40
N ARG A 119 23.97 -18.96 -16.98
CA ARG A 119 23.83 -19.09 -18.45
C ARG A 119 23.07 -17.92 -19.08
N ALA A 120 22.09 -17.35 -18.38
CA ALA A 120 21.38 -16.17 -18.84
C ALA A 120 22.28 -14.93 -18.84
N LEU A 121 23.12 -14.77 -17.82
CA LEU A 121 24.04 -13.64 -17.69
C LEU A 121 25.16 -13.66 -18.75
N ASP A 122 25.66 -14.85 -19.10
CA ASP A 122 26.67 -15.01 -20.15
C ASP A 122 26.12 -14.69 -21.55
N LYS A 123 24.86 -15.03 -21.82
CA LYS A 123 24.17 -14.63 -23.06
C LYS A 123 24.03 -13.11 -23.19
N LEU A 124 23.73 -12.42 -22.09
CA LEU A 124 23.64 -10.96 -22.05
C LEU A 124 25.00 -10.30 -22.26
N LYS A 125 26.05 -10.82 -21.61
CA LYS A 125 27.44 -10.32 -21.78
C LYS A 125 28.01 -10.61 -23.18
N ALA A 126 27.64 -11.74 -23.78
CA ALA A 126 28.01 -12.07 -25.16
C ALA A 126 27.31 -11.15 -26.18
N LYS A 127 26.04 -10.80 -25.94
CA LYS A 127 25.27 -9.88 -26.80
C LYS A 127 25.81 -8.44 -26.77
N GLY A 128 26.38 -7.99 -25.66
CA GLY A 128 26.97 -6.65 -25.52
C GLY A 128 28.33 -6.45 -26.23
N ARG A 129 29.07 -7.52 -26.55
CA ARG A 129 30.40 -7.43 -27.19
C ARG A 129 30.42 -7.52 -28.71
N ARG A 130 29.28 -7.82 -29.36
CA ARG A 130 29.17 -7.91 -30.84
C ARG A 130 28.65 -6.64 -31.53
N GLY A 131 28.46 -5.54 -30.79
CA GLY A 131 27.99 -4.26 -31.33
C GLY A 131 29.03 -3.15 -31.36
N ARG A 132 30.33 -3.47 -31.18
CA ARG A 132 31.41 -2.48 -31.21
C ARG A 132 32.62 -2.99 -31.99
N LEU A 133 32.42 -3.24 -33.27
CA LEU A 133 33.40 -3.12 -34.34
C LEU A 133 32.64 -2.67 -35.59
#